data_AF-A0A2G9HB47-F1
#
_entry.id   AF-A0A2G9HB47-F1
#
_cell.length_a   1.000
_cell.length_b   1.000
_cell.length_c   1.000
_cell.angle_alpha   90.00
_cell.angle_beta   90.00
_cell.angle_gamma   90.00
#
_symmetry.space_group_name_H-M   'P 1'
#
loop_
_entity.id
_entity.type
_entity.pdbx_description
1 polymer ?
#
loop_
_entity_poly.entity_id
_entity_poly.type
_entity_poly.pdbx_seq_one_letter_code
_entity_poly.pdbx_strand_id
1 'polypeptide(L)'
;MAAPVGASVQSRYLRCPFLGEVNGLRVSGVSTPRAAVVRKIVECKESRIGKQPIAVPSNVTLTIDGQDLKVKGPLGELALTYPGEIKLDKEDGGILKVRKTVETRRANQMHGLFRTLTNNMMVGVSKGFEKRLQLVGTGYRAAVEGKDIVLNLGFSHPVRMEIPKSLQVKVEENTRIIVSG
;
A
#
# COMPACT_ATOMS: atom_id res chain seq x y z
N MET A 1 -9.62 -48.44 -33.92
CA MET A 1 -10.73 -48.83 -33.03
C MET A 1 -10.14 -49.43 -31.77
N ALA A 2 -10.07 -48.66 -30.69
CA ALA A 2 -9.46 -49.08 -29.43
C ALA A 2 -10.58 -49.35 -28.41
N ALA A 3 -10.67 -50.59 -27.92
CA ALA A 3 -11.57 -51.01 -26.87
C ALA A 3 -10.97 -50.69 -25.48
N PRO A 4 -11.77 -50.30 -24.47
CA PRO A 4 -11.26 -50.02 -23.13
C PRO A 4 -11.04 -51.31 -22.34
N VAL A 5 -9.86 -51.41 -21.73
CA VAL A 5 -9.45 -52.49 -20.82
C VAL A 5 -10.20 -52.33 -19.50
N GLY A 6 -11.11 -53.26 -19.19
CA GLY A 6 -11.80 -53.33 -17.91
C GLY A 6 -10.82 -53.77 -16.81
N ALA A 7 -10.56 -52.89 -15.83
CA ALA A 7 -9.78 -53.22 -14.66
C ALA A 7 -10.66 -54.00 -13.66
N SER A 8 -10.52 -55.32 -13.64
CA SER A 8 -11.08 -56.20 -12.62
C SER A 8 -10.38 -55.98 -11.29
N VAL A 9 -11.04 -55.35 -10.32
CA VAL A 9 -10.53 -55.25 -8.95
C VAL A 9 -10.71 -56.59 -8.27
N GLN A 10 -9.62 -57.36 -8.16
CA GLN A 10 -9.55 -58.57 -7.34
C GLN A 10 -9.70 -58.20 -5.87
N SER A 11 -10.76 -58.68 -5.22
CA SER A 11 -10.86 -58.64 -3.75
C SER A 11 -9.92 -59.70 -3.16
N ARG A 12 -8.88 -59.26 -2.48
CA ARG A 12 -8.08 -60.15 -1.62
C ARG A 12 -8.90 -60.46 -0.38
N TYR A 13 -9.45 -61.67 -0.31
CA TYR A 13 -10.02 -62.22 0.92
C TYR A 13 -8.88 -62.61 1.86
N LEU A 14 -8.58 -61.75 2.84
CA LEU A 14 -7.87 -62.16 4.04
C LEU A 14 -8.91 -62.78 4.99
N ARG A 15 -8.91 -64.12 5.06
CA ARG A 15 -9.62 -64.89 6.09
C ARG A 15 -8.92 -64.67 7.43
N CYS A 16 -9.62 -64.03 8.37
CA CYS A 16 -9.33 -64.13 9.80
C CYS A 16 -10.47 -64.92 10.46
N PRO A 17 -10.20 -66.05 11.14
CA PRO A 17 -11.22 -66.87 11.78
C PRO A 17 -11.26 -66.55 13.28
N PHE A 18 -11.79 -65.40 13.71
CA PHE A 18 -11.89 -65.18 15.17
C PHE A 18 -12.94 -64.21 15.71
N LEU A 19 -13.76 -63.53 14.91
CA LEU A 19 -14.91 -62.81 15.47
C LEU A 19 -16.15 -62.97 14.59
N GLY A 20 -17.23 -63.41 15.23
CA GLY A 20 -18.57 -63.49 14.68
C GLY A 20 -19.10 -62.12 14.23
N GLU A 21 -20.13 -62.21 13.40
CA GLU A 21 -20.81 -61.15 12.67
C GLU A 21 -20.85 -59.79 13.38
N VAL A 22 -20.14 -58.82 12.81
CA VAL A 22 -20.40 -57.41 13.07
C VAL A 22 -21.12 -56.82 11.86
N ASN A 23 -22.34 -56.37 12.11
CA ASN A 23 -23.23 -55.68 11.19
C ASN A 23 -22.49 -54.72 10.25
N GLY A 24 -22.64 -54.96 8.94
CA GLY A 24 -22.07 -54.12 7.90
C GLY A 24 -22.71 -52.73 7.89
N LEU A 25 -22.03 -51.75 8.49
CA LEU A 25 -22.29 -50.34 8.21
C LEU A 25 -21.83 -50.04 6.78
N ARG A 26 -22.79 -50.10 5.85
CA ARG A 26 -22.61 -49.68 4.47
C ARG A 26 -22.56 -48.16 4.42
N VAL A 27 -21.38 -47.57 4.55
CA VAL A 27 -21.19 -46.15 4.27
C VAL A 27 -21.23 -45.98 2.75
N SER A 28 -22.42 -45.67 2.22
CA SER A 28 -22.56 -45.20 0.84
C SER A 28 -21.76 -43.91 0.70
N GLY A 29 -20.64 -43.98 -0.02
CA GLY A 29 -19.83 -42.81 -0.34
C GLY A 29 -20.65 -41.83 -1.18
N VAL A 30 -21.18 -40.79 -0.55
CA VAL A 30 -21.73 -39.63 -1.25
C VAL A 30 -20.54 -38.88 -1.83
N SER A 31 -20.42 -38.87 -3.15
CA SER A 31 -19.52 -37.96 -3.84
C SER A 31 -19.99 -36.54 -3.58
N THR A 32 -19.38 -35.86 -2.61
CA THR A 32 -19.60 -34.42 -2.41
C THR A 32 -19.16 -33.70 -3.68
N PRO A 33 -20.04 -32.93 -4.35
CA PRO A 33 -19.59 -32.11 -5.45
C PRO A 33 -18.58 -31.12 -4.86
N ARG A 34 -17.33 -31.15 -5.35
CA ARG A 34 -16.38 -30.07 -5.11
C ARG A 34 -17.08 -28.80 -5.58
N ALA A 35 -17.55 -27.97 -4.64
CA ALA A 35 -18.05 -26.66 -4.94
C ALA A 35 -16.95 -25.94 -5.71
N ALA A 36 -17.12 -25.81 -7.03
CA ALA A 36 -16.26 -24.98 -7.83
C ALA A 36 -16.39 -23.58 -7.24
N VAL A 37 -15.31 -23.07 -6.65
CA VAL A 37 -15.25 -21.67 -6.23
C VAL A 37 -15.31 -20.88 -7.53
N VAL A 38 -16.52 -20.51 -7.94
CA VAL A 38 -16.76 -19.59 -9.02
C VAL A 38 -16.17 -18.27 -8.54
N ARG A 39 -14.93 -17.99 -8.97
CA ARG A 39 -14.35 -16.67 -8.83
C ARG A 39 -15.25 -15.75 -9.62
N LYS A 40 -16.18 -15.05 -8.94
CA LYS A 40 -16.90 -13.93 -9.55
C LYS A 40 -15.82 -13.04 -10.17
N ILE A 41 -15.91 -12.83 -11.48
CA ILE A 41 -15.14 -11.80 -12.16
C ILE A 41 -15.66 -10.50 -11.55
N VAL A 42 -14.94 -9.98 -10.55
CA VAL A 42 -15.30 -8.73 -9.90
C VAL A 42 -14.97 -7.66 -10.93
N GLU A 43 -16.00 -7.17 -11.61
CA GLU A 43 -15.87 -6.02 -12.49
C GLU A 43 -15.50 -4.79 -11.63
N CYS A 44 -14.21 -4.46 -11.63
CA CYS A 44 -13.67 -3.43 -10.77
C CYS A 44 -13.89 -2.06 -11.42
N LYS A 45 -14.97 -1.39 -10.99
CA LYS A 45 -15.26 -0.02 -11.42
C LYS A 45 -14.07 0.89 -11.13
N GLU A 46 -13.68 1.67 -12.13
CA GLU A 46 -12.59 2.63 -12.11
C GLU A 46 -12.66 3.64 -10.94
N SER A 47 -11.51 3.87 -10.28
CA SER A 47 -11.38 4.81 -9.17
C SER A 47 -11.57 6.26 -9.63
N ARG A 48 -12.48 7.00 -8.99
CA ARG A 48 -12.70 8.43 -9.25
C ARG A 48 -11.43 9.27 -9.03
N ILE A 49 -10.63 8.90 -8.03
CA ILE A 49 -9.37 9.58 -7.69
C ILE A 49 -8.31 9.29 -8.74
N GLY A 50 -8.18 8.04 -9.17
CA GLY A 50 -7.16 7.62 -10.13
C GLY A 50 -7.38 8.16 -11.55
N LYS A 51 -8.62 8.52 -11.92
CA LYS A 51 -8.94 9.18 -13.19
C LYS A 51 -8.40 10.60 -13.32
N GLN A 52 -8.21 11.28 -12.19
CA GLN A 52 -7.83 12.68 -12.21
C GLN A 52 -6.39 12.80 -12.70
N PRO A 53 -6.14 13.48 -13.83
CA PRO A 53 -4.79 13.69 -14.33
C PRO A 53 -4.00 14.55 -13.33
N ILE A 54 -2.68 14.36 -13.31
CA ILE A 54 -1.80 15.16 -12.47
C ILE A 54 -1.01 16.11 -13.37
N ALA A 55 -1.16 17.41 -13.16
CA ALA A 55 -0.39 18.43 -13.88
C ALA A 55 1.00 18.55 -13.24
N VAL A 56 2.04 18.48 -14.07
CA VAL A 56 3.43 18.60 -13.64
C VAL A 56 3.79 20.09 -13.66
N PRO A 57 4.11 20.69 -12.50
CA PRO A 57 4.55 22.08 -12.46
C PRO A 57 5.93 22.22 -13.12
N SER A 58 6.18 23.34 -13.82
CA SER A 58 7.42 23.56 -14.59
C SER A 58 8.70 23.50 -13.75
N ASN A 59 8.60 23.68 -12.44
CA ASN A 59 9.73 23.65 -11.50
C ASN A 59 10.16 22.22 -11.11
N VAL A 60 9.49 21.18 -11.63
CA VAL A 60 9.70 19.79 -11.23
C VAL A 60 10.07 18.93 -12.43
N THR A 61 11.17 18.19 -12.29
CA THR A 61 11.65 17.24 -13.31
C THR A 61 11.31 15.82 -12.89
N LEU A 62 10.74 15.05 -13.83
CA LEU A 62 10.35 13.65 -13.62
C LEU A 62 11.21 12.73 -14.46
N THR A 63 11.84 11.75 -13.81
CA THR A 63 12.54 10.64 -14.46
C THR A 63 11.77 9.36 -14.17
N ILE A 64 11.43 8.60 -15.22
CA ILE A 64 10.67 7.35 -15.11
C ILE A 64 11.54 6.23 -15.67
N ASP A 65 12.09 5.42 -14.75
CA ASP A 65 12.94 4.26 -15.05
C ASP A 65 12.09 2.99 -14.93
N GLY A 66 11.22 2.75 -15.91
CA GLY A 66 10.31 1.59 -15.92
C GLY A 66 9.25 1.68 -14.82
N GLN A 67 9.53 1.07 -13.66
CA GLN A 67 8.67 1.12 -12.46
C GLN A 67 9.17 2.10 -11.40
N ASP A 68 10.39 2.63 -11.53
CA ASP A 68 10.92 3.60 -10.57
C ASP A 68 10.63 5.02 -11.06
N LEU A 69 10.06 5.83 -10.17
CA LEU A 69 9.79 7.24 -10.41
C LEU A 69 10.69 8.07 -9.51
N LYS A 70 11.49 8.94 -10.12
CA LYS A 70 12.28 9.95 -9.42
C LYS A 70 11.75 11.33 -9.75
N VAL A 71 11.40 12.08 -8.71
CA VAL A 71 10.89 13.45 -8.78
C VAL A 71 11.96 14.36 -8.20
N LYS A 72 12.45 15.29 -9.02
CA LYS A 72 13.41 16.31 -8.59
C LYS A 72 12.75 17.68 -8.64
N GLY A 73 12.90 18.46 -7.57
CA GLY A 73 12.40 19.82 -7.48
C GLY A 73 13.30 20.71 -6.64
N PRO A 74 12.89 21.96 -6.39
CA PRO A 74 13.69 22.93 -5.64
C PRO A 74 13.98 22.50 -4.19
N LEU A 75 13.07 21.77 -3.56
CA LEU A 75 13.19 21.37 -2.15
C LEU A 75 13.90 20.02 -1.94
N GLY A 76 14.20 19.29 -3.02
CA GLY A 76 14.92 18.02 -2.94
C GLY A 76 14.51 17.00 -4.01
N GLU A 77 14.89 15.75 -3.77
CA GLU A 77 14.61 14.61 -4.63
C GLU A 77 13.86 13.52 -3.87
N LEU A 78 12.81 12.97 -4.48
CA LEU A 78 12.04 11.86 -3.93
C LEU A 78 11.99 10.71 -4.94
N ALA A 79 12.10 9.48 -4.45
CA ALA A 79 12.03 8.28 -5.27
C ALA A 79 10.91 7.36 -4.77
N LEU A 80 10.18 6.75 -5.70
CA LEU A 80 9.11 5.82 -5.41
C LEU A 80 9.05 4.70 -6.45
N THR A 81 8.97 3.45 -6.00
CA THR A 81 8.86 2.27 -6.84
C THR A 81 7.41 1.82 -6.96
N TYR A 82 6.94 1.59 -8.18
CA TYR A 82 5.58 1.14 -8.46
C TYR A 82 5.52 -0.39 -8.58
N PRO A 83 4.41 -1.02 -8.16
CA PRO A 83 4.18 -2.43 -8.46
C PRO A 83 3.82 -2.60 -9.94
N GLY A 84 4.16 -3.74 -10.53
CA GLY A 84 3.90 -4.02 -11.96
C GLY A 84 2.42 -4.04 -12.40
N GLU A 85 1.50 -3.97 -11.45
CA GLU A 85 0.07 -3.80 -11.70
C GLU A 85 -0.28 -2.38 -12.20
N ILE A 86 0.63 -1.42 -12.07
CA ILE A 86 0.44 0.00 -12.42
C ILE A 86 1.46 0.45 -13.45
N LYS A 87 1.02 1.28 -14.38
CA LYS A 87 1.84 1.97 -15.38
C LYS A 87 1.66 3.48 -15.27
N LEU A 88 2.72 4.22 -15.55
CA LEU A 88 2.71 5.67 -15.62
C LEU A 88 2.84 6.10 -17.06
N ASP A 89 1.84 6.83 -17.54
CA ASP A 89 1.84 7.40 -18.88
C ASP A 89 2.07 8.92 -18.74
N LYS A 90 3.18 9.38 -19.31
CA LYS A 90 3.50 10.80 -19.42
C LYS A 90 2.97 11.28 -20.78
N GLU A 91 1.99 12.17 -20.76
CA GLU A 91 1.42 12.77 -21.98
C GLU A 91 2.15 14.07 -22.34
N ASP A 92 2.16 14.38 -23.63
CA ASP A 92 2.70 15.63 -24.16
C ASP A 92 1.89 16.81 -23.61
N GLY A 93 2.57 17.79 -23.01
CA GLY A 93 1.94 18.93 -22.32
C GLY A 93 2.08 18.92 -20.79
N GLY A 94 2.91 18.04 -20.22
CA GLY A 94 3.20 18.05 -18.78
C GLY A 94 2.08 17.45 -17.94
N ILE A 95 1.32 16.51 -18.50
CA ILE A 95 0.26 15.78 -17.78
C ILE A 95 0.75 14.35 -17.52
N LEU A 96 0.59 13.89 -16.29
CA LEU A 96 0.91 12.52 -15.88
C LEU A 96 -0.38 11.78 -15.52
N LYS A 97 -0.60 10.64 -16.18
CA LYS A 97 -1.74 9.75 -15.92
C LYS A 97 -1.24 8.41 -15.37
N VAL A 98 -1.89 7.97 -14.30
CA VAL A 98 -1.65 6.64 -13.73
C VAL A 98 -2.65 5.68 -14.37
N ARG A 99 -2.18 4.59 -14.97
CA ARG A 99 -3.01 3.53 -15.55
C ARG A 99 -2.79 2.20 -14.84
N LYS A 100 -3.81 1.34 -14.88
CA LYS A 100 -3.74 -0.04 -14.37
C LYS A 100 -3.44 -0.99 -15.52
N THR A 101 -2.60 -1.99 -15.27
CA THR A 101 -2.27 -3.04 -16.25
C THR A 101 -3.28 -4.18 -16.20
N VAL A 102 -3.86 -4.45 -15.03
CA VAL A 102 -4.78 -5.58 -14.81
C VAL A 102 -6.04 -5.12 -14.08
N GLU A 103 -7.19 -5.64 -14.49
CA GLU A 103 -8.49 -5.37 -13.87
C GLU A 103 -8.73 -6.27 -12.66
N THR A 104 -7.97 -6.07 -11.58
CA THR A 104 -8.19 -6.75 -10.30
C THR A 104 -8.62 -5.76 -9.21
N ARG A 105 -9.25 -6.29 -8.15
CA ARG A 105 -9.60 -5.50 -6.96
C ARG A 105 -8.38 -4.80 -6.37
N ARG A 106 -7.23 -5.49 -6.36
CA ARG A 106 -5.97 -4.97 -5.86
C ARG A 106 -5.46 -3.81 -6.72
N ALA A 107 -5.42 -3.99 -8.04
CA ALA A 107 -4.98 -2.93 -8.95
C ALA A 107 -5.83 -1.67 -8.84
N ASN A 108 -7.15 -1.80 -8.60
CA ASN A 108 -8.04 -0.65 -8.41
C ASN A 108 -7.75 0.12 -7.10
N GLN A 109 -7.44 -0.59 -6.01
CA GLN A 109 -7.01 0.03 -4.74
C GLN A 109 -5.70 0.79 -4.91
N MET A 110 -4.75 0.15 -5.60
CA MET A 110 -3.43 0.72 -5.84
C MET A 110 -3.51 1.96 -6.77
N HIS A 111 -4.36 1.92 -7.80
CA HIS A 111 -4.52 3.03 -8.75
C HIS A 111 -4.77 4.39 -8.07
N GLY A 112 -5.71 4.44 -7.12
CA GLY A 112 -6.01 5.67 -6.37
C GLY A 112 -4.90 6.09 -5.40
N LEU A 113 -4.28 5.11 -4.72
CA LEU A 113 -3.16 5.34 -3.80
C LEU A 113 -1.99 5.98 -4.53
N PHE A 114 -1.53 5.34 -5.60
CA PHE A 114 -0.34 5.77 -6.32
C PHE A 114 -0.53 7.10 -7.03
N ARG A 115 -1.72 7.39 -7.59
CA ARG A 115 -2.06 8.73 -8.07
C ARG A 115 -1.85 9.79 -6.99
N THR A 116 -2.29 9.51 -5.77
CA THR A 116 -2.21 10.46 -4.65
C THR A 116 -0.76 10.63 -4.19
N LEU A 117 0.00 9.53 -4.11
CA LEU A 117 1.42 9.56 -3.77
C LEU A 117 2.23 10.38 -4.78
N THR A 118 2.03 10.17 -6.08
CA THR A 118 2.74 10.96 -7.12
C THR A 118 2.41 12.45 -7.00
N ASN A 119 1.14 12.79 -6.77
CA ASN A 119 0.73 14.19 -6.61
C ASN A 119 1.35 14.81 -5.35
N ASN A 120 1.36 14.09 -4.24
CA ASN A 120 1.97 14.54 -2.99
C ASN A 120 3.48 14.76 -3.14
N MET A 121 4.18 13.89 -3.88
CA MET A 121 5.60 14.09 -4.19
C MET A 121 5.82 15.36 -5.00
N MET A 122 5.02 15.60 -6.05
CA MET A 122 5.16 16.81 -6.88
C MET A 122 4.87 18.11 -6.12
N VAL A 123 3.80 18.14 -5.32
CA VAL A 123 3.50 19.29 -4.47
C VAL A 123 4.56 19.46 -3.39
N GLY A 124 5.02 18.36 -2.79
CA GLY A 124 6.06 18.34 -1.76
C GLY A 124 7.38 18.91 -2.23
N VAL A 125 7.93 18.47 -3.36
CA VAL A 125 9.21 19.01 -3.85
C VAL A 125 9.11 20.45 -4.36
N SER A 126 7.90 20.92 -4.71
CA SER A 126 7.66 22.24 -5.29
C SER A 126 7.34 23.30 -4.24
N LYS A 127 6.33 23.05 -3.39
CA LYS A 127 5.84 23.98 -2.36
C LYS A 127 6.29 23.58 -0.95
N GLY A 128 6.53 22.29 -0.71
CA GLY A 128 6.73 21.75 0.63
C GLY A 128 5.43 21.61 1.41
N PHE A 129 5.51 20.93 2.54
CA PHE A 129 4.45 20.79 3.51
C PHE A 129 4.85 21.46 4.83
N GLU A 130 3.91 22.15 5.45
CA GLU A 130 4.07 22.69 6.79
C GLU A 130 2.97 22.15 7.71
N LYS A 131 3.36 21.79 8.94
CA LYS A 131 2.44 21.47 10.02
C LYS A 131 2.66 22.44 11.16
N ARG A 132 1.60 23.17 11.51
CA ARG A 132 1.57 24.10 12.63
C ARG A 132 0.98 23.39 13.84
N LEU A 133 1.74 23.34 14.92
CA LEU A 133 1.37 22.72 16.20
C LEU A 133 1.31 23.82 17.26
N GLN A 134 0.31 23.74 18.14
CA GLN A 134 0.13 24.68 19.22
C GLN A 134 0.08 23.94 20.57
N LEU A 135 0.79 24.48 21.55
CA LEU A 135 0.78 24.03 22.94
C LEU A 135 -0.27 24.84 23.72
N VAL A 136 -1.10 24.14 24.48
CA VAL A 136 -2.13 24.76 25.35
C VAL A 136 -1.93 24.22 26.76
N GLY A 137 -1.57 25.10 27.69
CA GLY A 137 -1.30 24.76 29.08
C GLY A 137 -0.45 25.82 29.76
N THR A 138 -0.52 25.90 31.08
CA THR A 138 0.33 26.79 31.87
C THR A 138 1.74 26.19 31.99
N GLY A 139 2.76 27.01 31.74
CA GLY A 139 4.16 26.56 31.78
C GLY A 139 4.60 25.71 30.58
N TYR A 140 3.74 25.52 29.58
CA TYR A 140 4.10 24.78 28.37
C TYR A 140 4.95 25.64 27.45
N ARG A 141 6.11 25.11 27.05
CA ARG A 141 7.02 25.79 26.15
C ARG A 141 7.82 24.81 25.30
N ALA A 142 8.13 25.24 24.09
CA ALA A 142 9.07 24.60 23.18
C ALA A 142 10.26 25.53 22.94
N ALA A 143 11.46 24.96 22.83
CA ALA A 143 12.66 25.65 22.42
C ALA A 143 13.44 24.77 21.44
N VAL A 144 14.10 25.38 20.44
CA VAL A 144 15.01 24.67 19.54
C VAL A 144 16.43 24.87 20.04
N GLU A 145 17.10 23.78 20.40
CA GLU A 145 18.49 23.76 20.84
C GLU A 145 19.33 23.04 19.78
N GLY A 146 19.84 23.79 18.81
CA GLY A 146 20.67 23.25 17.73
C GLY A 146 19.92 22.26 16.84
N LYS A 147 20.14 20.95 17.08
CA LYS A 147 19.49 19.85 16.33
C LYS A 147 18.31 19.21 17.07
N ASP A 148 18.10 19.60 18.32
CA ASP A 148 17.08 19.00 19.17
C ASP A 148 15.98 20.03 19.44
N ILE A 149 14.73 19.55 19.55
CA ILE A 149 13.65 20.34 20.12
C ILE A 149 13.43 19.92 21.57
N VAL A 150 13.44 20.90 22.47
CA VAL A 150 13.21 20.72 23.90
C VAL A 150 11.79 21.15 24.24
N LEU A 151 11.02 20.23 24.80
CA LEU A 151 9.62 20.43 25.15
C LEU A 151 9.42 20.34 26.67
N ASN A 152 8.82 21.37 27.24
CA ASN A 152 8.34 21.37 28.62
C ASN A 152 6.83 21.28 28.60
N LEU A 153 6.29 20.10 28.96
CA LEU A 153 4.85 19.80 28.90
C LEU A 153 4.29 19.43 30.28
N GLY A 154 4.96 19.84 31.36
CA GLY A 154 4.60 19.45 32.74
C GLY A 154 5.19 18.12 33.21
N PHE A 155 6.09 17.50 32.44
CA PHE A 155 6.92 16.38 32.91
C PHE A 155 8.00 16.87 33.88
N SER A 156 8.50 15.98 34.75
CA SER A 156 9.54 16.31 35.73
C SER A 156 10.87 16.75 35.09
N HIS A 157 11.16 16.28 33.87
CA HIS A 157 12.35 16.64 33.10
C HIS A 157 11.94 17.11 31.69
N PRO A 158 12.74 17.98 31.05
CA PRO A 158 12.49 18.42 29.68
C PRO A 158 12.62 17.25 28.70
N VAL A 159 11.69 17.15 27.76
CA VAL A 159 11.70 16.11 26.72
C VAL A 159 12.50 16.64 25.53
N ARG A 160 13.59 15.97 25.16
CA ARG A 160 14.40 16.29 23.99
C ARG A 160 14.06 15.35 22.85
N MET A 161 13.81 15.89 21.66
CA MET A 161 13.59 15.12 20.44
C MET A 161 14.54 15.58 19.35
N GLU A 162 15.25 14.64 18.73
CA GLU A 162 16.18 14.93 17.64
C GLU A 162 15.42 15.22 16.34
N ILE A 163 15.83 16.27 15.63
CA ILE A 163 15.23 16.65 14.34
C ILE A 163 15.97 15.93 13.21
N PRO A 164 15.29 15.08 12.41
CA PRO A 164 15.93 14.42 11.28
C PRO A 164 16.30 15.45 10.20
N LYS A 165 17.41 15.22 9.49
CA LYS A 165 17.98 16.16 8.51
C LYS A 165 17.04 16.56 7.37
N SER A 166 16.02 15.76 7.08
CA SER A 166 15.04 16.03 6.03
C SER A 166 13.96 17.03 6.45
N LEU A 167 13.84 17.33 7.74
CA LEU A 167 12.81 18.21 8.28
C LEU A 167 13.45 19.46 8.89
N GLN A 168 12.74 20.58 8.78
CA GLN A 168 13.08 21.82 9.45
C GLN A 168 12.03 22.13 10.49
N VAL A 169 12.45 22.41 11.72
CA VAL A 169 11.54 22.80 12.79
C VAL A 169 11.85 24.22 13.23
N LYS A 170 10.84 25.07 13.22
CA LYS A 170 10.91 26.46 13.67
C LYS A 170 9.94 26.65 14.83
N VAL A 171 10.37 27.38 15.85
CA VAL A 171 9.53 27.80 16.97
C VAL A 171 9.36 29.31 16.83
N GLU A 172 8.17 29.76 16.42
CA GLU A 172 7.86 31.20 16.26
C GLU A 172 7.54 31.83 17.61
N GLU A 173 6.72 31.12 18.39
CA GLU A 173 6.35 31.46 19.75
C GLU A 173 6.67 30.24 20.62
N ASN A 174 6.95 30.43 21.90
CA ASN A 174 7.20 29.31 22.82
C ASN A 174 6.06 28.26 22.82
N THR A 175 4.86 28.64 22.39
CA THR A 175 3.68 27.78 22.28
C THR A 175 3.35 27.34 20.85
N ARG A 176 4.03 27.85 19.81
CA ARG A 176 3.75 27.52 18.39
C ARG A 176 4.99 26.95 17.69
N ILE A 177 4.84 25.72 17.20
CA ILE A 177 5.90 24.97 16.52
C ILE A 177 5.46 24.75 15.07
N ILE A 178 6.32 25.09 14.12
CA ILE A 178 6.11 24.83 12.70
C ILE A 178 7.14 23.80 12.26
N VAL A 179 6.65 22.68 11.74
CA VAL A 179 7.47 21.63 11.13
C VAL A 179 7.28 21.69 9.62
N SER A 180 8.35 21.96 8.90
CA SER A 180 8.40 22.06 7.44
C SER A 180 9.22 20.93 6.83
N GLY A 181 8.77 20.38 5.71
CA GLY A 181 9.47 19.35 4.95
C GLY A 181 8.74 18.90 3.68
#